data_AF-A0A7S1DUP2-F1
#
_entry.id   AF-A0A7S1DUP2-F1
#
_cell.length_a   1.000
_cell.length_b   1.000
_cell.length_c   1.000
_cell.angle_alpha   90.00
_cell.angle_beta   90.00
_cell.angle_gamma   90.00
#
_symmetry.space_group_name_H-M   'P 1'
#
loop_
_entity.id
_entity.type
_entity.pdbx_description
1 polymer ?
#
loop_
_entity_poly.entity_id
_entity_poly.type
_entity_poly.pdbx_seq_one_letter_code
_entity_poly.pdbx_strand_id
1 'polypeptide(L)'
;ARHHEPKAGGVRVVPLGQCGGHDQGRWLEAACRACGCRLARRGQHTGCRRVRAQGQGPLPARPGLGGIQPPLLQSPRVPSFWGDSSCVYPPDRLGCLTNGAQFVNHGAFGSPLRTSFESANRWRVHAERQPLRFIDRELFPHMVRSLKLMSKTIDCKPTDLALVPNATLALNAVFDSVPLTSKDSIFYLDCTYNSVKKMIRAACERTGATHVQKDLPFPLPAGSEKDAIVQTVESSLPEGCKLAVFDQVTSNEGLVMPVRELVEACHRRNILVLIDAAHGLGCVDSFAVSGIGAEYVAGNCHKWYSSVRGAGFLYVNHERLGSIAGVHEAAGGGARSR
;
A
#
# COMPACT_ATOMS: atom_id res chain seq x y z
N ALA A 1 -13.46 44.08 20.38
CA ALA A 1 -14.22 43.36 21.42
C ALA A 1 -14.47 41.93 20.95
N ARG A 2 -13.95 40.98 21.73
CA ARG A 2 -14.22 39.52 21.78
C ARG A 2 -13.82 38.63 20.60
N HIS A 3 -12.68 37.97 20.83
CA HIS A 3 -12.26 36.68 20.30
C HIS A 3 -13.31 35.58 20.53
N HIS A 4 -13.37 34.61 19.60
CA HIS A 4 -13.85 33.26 19.87
C HIS A 4 -12.90 32.23 19.24
N GLU A 5 -12.12 31.57 20.10
CA GLU A 5 -11.39 30.34 19.81
C GLU A 5 -12.33 29.13 19.81
N PRO A 6 -12.09 28.09 19.00
CA PRO A 6 -12.74 26.80 19.16
C PRO A 6 -12.03 25.96 20.25
N LYS A 7 -12.82 25.46 21.20
CA LYS A 7 -12.37 24.60 22.30
C LYS A 7 -11.82 23.26 21.78
N ALA A 8 -10.57 22.96 22.15
CA ALA A 8 -9.98 21.64 22.04
C ALA A 8 -10.60 20.66 23.05
N GLY A 9 -11.23 19.60 22.56
CA GLY A 9 -11.61 18.43 23.37
C GLY A 9 -10.41 17.49 23.50
N GLY A 10 -9.58 17.68 24.52
CA GLY A 10 -8.45 16.81 24.80
C GLY A 10 -8.90 15.47 25.39
N VAL A 11 -8.60 14.37 24.70
CA VAL A 11 -8.62 13.01 25.28
C VAL A 11 -7.31 12.83 26.04
N ARG A 12 -7.37 12.74 27.37
CA ARG A 12 -6.23 12.30 28.20
C ARG A 12 -6.02 10.81 27.99
N VAL A 13 -4.90 10.43 27.37
CA VAL A 13 -4.37 9.06 27.42
C VAL A 13 -3.63 8.91 28.74
N VAL A 14 -4.17 8.10 29.65
CA VAL A 14 -3.47 7.69 30.88
C VAL A 14 -2.52 6.55 30.51
N PRO A 15 -1.22 6.61 30.85
CA PRO A 15 -0.31 5.50 30.60
C PRO A 15 -0.65 4.34 31.54
N LEU A 16 -0.86 3.15 30.98
CA LEU A 16 -0.93 1.91 31.75
C LEU A 16 0.47 1.56 32.27
N GLY A 17 0.85 2.21 33.36
CA GLY A 17 1.85 1.70 34.28
C GLY A 17 1.25 0.55 35.09
N GLN A 18 1.97 -0.57 35.10
CA GLN A 18 1.99 -1.63 36.13
C GLN A 18 0.77 -1.68 37.08
N CYS A 19 -0.25 -2.48 36.73
CA CYS A 19 -1.18 -3.02 37.71
C CYS A 19 -0.90 -4.52 37.88
N GLY A 20 -0.15 -4.85 38.94
CA GLY A 20 -0.15 -6.19 39.50
C GLY A 20 -1.45 -6.47 40.24
N GLY A 21 -1.82 -7.76 40.30
CA GLY A 21 -2.68 -8.33 41.34
C GLY A 21 -4.15 -7.90 41.36
N HIS A 22 -5.03 -8.88 41.11
CA HIS A 22 -6.45 -8.90 41.54
C HIS A 22 -7.43 -7.91 40.89
N ASP A 23 -7.89 -8.19 39.65
CA ASP A 23 -9.32 -8.01 39.30
C ASP A 23 -9.76 -8.74 38.00
N GLN A 24 -9.47 -10.03 37.85
CA GLN A 24 -9.94 -10.83 36.69
C GLN A 24 -11.33 -11.47 36.88
N GLY A 25 -12.04 -11.17 37.97
CA GLY A 25 -13.31 -11.84 38.31
C GLY A 25 -14.56 -11.29 37.62
N ARG A 26 -14.58 -10.01 37.23
CA ARG A 26 -15.84 -9.34 36.82
C ARG A 26 -16.17 -9.42 35.33
N TRP A 27 -15.19 -9.72 34.47
CA TRP A 27 -15.42 -9.84 33.02
C TRP A 27 -15.99 -11.20 32.59
N LEU A 28 -15.70 -12.27 33.35
CA LEU A 28 -16.17 -13.63 33.05
C LEU A 28 -17.66 -13.86 33.39
N GLU A 29 -18.22 -13.14 34.37
CA GLU A 29 -19.65 -13.25 34.73
C GLU A 29 -20.58 -12.57 33.72
N ALA A 30 -20.12 -11.54 33.00
CA ALA A 30 -20.90 -10.89 31.95
C ALA A 30 -21.00 -11.75 30.69
N ALA A 31 -19.95 -12.49 30.34
CA ALA A 31 -19.92 -13.39 29.18
C ALA A 31 -20.77 -14.66 29.38
N CYS A 32 -20.87 -15.17 30.61
CA CYS A 32 -21.63 -16.40 30.90
C CYS A 32 -23.16 -16.21 30.90
N ARG A 33 -23.69 -14.99 31.13
CA ARG A 33 -25.13 -14.73 31.08
C ARG A 33 -25.70 -14.61 29.66
N ALA A 34 -24.86 -14.31 28.67
CA ALA A 34 -25.27 -14.17 27.28
C ALA A 34 -25.37 -15.50 26.50
N CYS A 35 -24.83 -16.61 27.03
CA CYS A 35 -24.69 -17.87 26.30
C CYS A 35 -25.60 -19.02 26.78
N GLY A 36 -26.51 -18.79 27.74
CA GLY A 36 -27.54 -19.77 28.11
C GLY A 36 -27.04 -21.13 28.62
N CYS A 37 -25.76 -21.27 28.98
CA CYS A 37 -25.20 -22.54 29.43
C CYS A 37 -25.55 -22.80 30.91
N ARG A 38 -26.49 -23.71 31.17
CA ARG A 38 -26.70 -24.27 32.51
C ARG A 38 -25.69 -25.39 32.75
N LEU A 39 -24.56 -25.08 33.37
CA LEU A 39 -23.74 -26.09 34.04
C LEU A 39 -23.35 -25.63 35.45
N ALA A 40 -24.01 -26.28 36.41
CA ALA A 40 -23.60 -26.60 37.78
C ALA A 40 -23.03 -25.49 38.68
N ARG A 41 -23.87 -25.09 39.65
CA ARG A 41 -23.44 -24.61 40.97
C ARG A 41 -22.67 -25.71 41.70
N ARG A 42 -21.51 -25.37 42.26
CA ARG A 42 -21.19 -25.35 43.71
C ARG A 42 -19.68 -25.44 43.87
N GLY A 43 -19.15 -24.56 44.70
CA GLY A 43 -17.73 -24.36 44.87
C GLY A 43 -17.05 -25.46 45.67
N GLN A 44 -15.73 -25.53 45.52
CA GLN A 44 -14.77 -25.75 46.59
C GLN A 44 -13.37 -25.46 46.03
N HIS A 45 -12.76 -24.39 46.54
CA HIS A 45 -11.33 -24.14 46.44
C HIS A 45 -10.61 -25.20 47.28
N THR A 46 -9.80 -26.05 46.66
CA THR A 46 -8.70 -26.74 47.35
C THR A 46 -7.56 -27.03 46.39
N GLY A 47 -6.38 -26.48 46.71
CA GLY A 47 -5.09 -27.17 46.59
C GLY A 47 -4.55 -27.46 45.19
N CYS A 48 -3.61 -26.62 44.75
CA CYS A 48 -2.60 -26.99 43.76
C CYS A 48 -1.88 -28.28 44.19
N ARG A 49 -2.10 -29.39 43.48
CA ARG A 49 -1.26 -30.59 43.53
C ARG A 49 -0.73 -30.88 42.13
N ARG A 50 0.60 -30.92 42.02
CA ARG A 50 1.35 -31.46 40.88
C ARG A 50 0.86 -32.88 40.60
N VAL A 51 0.24 -33.10 39.44
CA VAL A 51 0.01 -34.46 38.92
C VAL A 51 1.28 -34.88 38.18
N ARG A 52 2.00 -35.85 38.77
CA ARG A 52 3.08 -36.58 38.10
C ARG A 52 2.49 -37.40 36.95
N ALA A 53 3.14 -37.33 35.79
CA ALA A 53 2.85 -38.18 34.64
C ALA A 53 3.11 -39.65 34.99
N GLN A 54 2.11 -40.50 34.78
CA GLN A 54 2.25 -41.95 34.65
C GLN A 54 1.34 -42.42 33.50
N GLY A 55 1.88 -43.28 32.64
CA GLY A 55 1.11 -44.02 31.64
C GLY A 55 1.39 -43.58 30.21
N GLN A 56 2.46 -44.12 29.62
CA GLN A 56 2.65 -44.15 28.17
C GLN A 56 1.61 -45.07 27.54
N GLY A 57 0.85 -44.52 26.60
CA GLY A 57 0.12 -45.28 25.57
C GLY A 57 0.27 -44.51 24.24
N PRO A 58 0.40 -45.19 23.09
CA PRO A 58 0.58 -44.50 21.82
C PRO A 58 -0.65 -43.62 21.54
N LEU A 59 -0.40 -42.35 21.23
CA LEU A 59 -1.43 -41.41 20.77
C LEU A 59 -2.11 -41.99 19.53
N PRO A 60 -3.45 -41.94 19.42
CA PRO A 60 -4.14 -42.36 18.21
C PRO A 60 -3.63 -41.54 17.01
N ALA A 61 -3.48 -42.22 15.88
CA ALA A 61 -3.02 -41.62 14.63
C ALA A 61 -3.84 -40.35 14.30
N ARG A 62 -3.12 -39.29 13.92
CA ARG A 62 -3.71 -38.04 13.41
C ARG A 62 -4.79 -38.38 12.37
N PRO A 63 -6.02 -37.85 12.47
CA PRO A 63 -6.95 -37.90 11.35
C PRO A 63 -6.24 -37.28 10.15
N GLY A 64 -6.24 -38.01 9.03
CA GLY A 64 -5.55 -37.61 7.82
C GLY A 64 -5.89 -36.16 7.46
N LEU A 65 -4.86 -35.41 7.05
CA LEU A 65 -4.98 -34.10 6.44
C LEU A 65 -5.83 -34.25 5.17
N GLY A 66 -7.15 -34.16 5.32
CA GLY A 66 -8.06 -33.85 4.24
C GLY A 66 -7.66 -32.47 3.73
N GLY A 67 -6.80 -32.46 2.72
CA GLY A 67 -6.35 -31.25 2.06
C GLY A 67 -7.54 -30.52 1.49
N ILE A 68 -8.03 -29.51 2.20
CA ILE A 68 -8.81 -28.44 1.57
C ILE A 68 -7.80 -27.75 0.66
N GLN A 69 -7.76 -28.17 -0.61
CA GLN A 69 -7.04 -27.42 -1.63
C GLN A 69 -7.60 -25.99 -1.62
N PRO A 70 -6.74 -24.95 -1.59
CA PRO A 70 -7.23 -23.62 -1.89
C PRO A 70 -7.95 -23.69 -3.25
N PRO A 71 -9.04 -22.92 -3.48
CA PRO A 71 -9.73 -22.98 -4.75
C PRO A 71 -8.70 -22.82 -5.86
N LEU A 72 -8.59 -23.86 -6.70
CA LEU A 72 -7.76 -23.84 -7.89
C LEU A 72 -8.28 -22.69 -8.75
N LEU A 73 -7.66 -21.53 -8.61
CA LEU A 73 -7.74 -20.44 -9.56
C LEU A 73 -7.06 -20.97 -10.82
N GLN A 74 -7.80 -21.69 -11.64
CA GLN A 74 -7.57 -21.60 -13.07
C GLN A 74 -7.68 -20.12 -13.38
N SER A 75 -6.54 -19.48 -13.62
CA SER A 75 -6.54 -18.14 -14.18
C SER A 75 -7.42 -18.21 -15.43
N PRO A 76 -8.54 -17.47 -15.51
CA PRO A 76 -9.18 -17.30 -16.80
C PRO A 76 -8.08 -16.84 -17.75
N ARG A 77 -7.96 -17.43 -18.94
CA ARG A 77 -7.08 -16.87 -19.97
C ARG A 77 -7.52 -15.43 -20.13
N VAL A 78 -6.72 -14.49 -19.66
CA VAL A 78 -6.94 -13.07 -19.91
C VAL A 78 -6.56 -12.90 -21.39
N PRO A 79 -7.52 -12.67 -22.30
CA PRO A 79 -7.19 -12.46 -23.70
C PRO A 79 -6.27 -11.25 -23.80
N SER A 80 -5.38 -11.23 -24.79
CA SER A 80 -4.55 -10.07 -25.10
C SER A 80 -5.45 -8.83 -25.26
N PHE A 81 -5.37 -7.91 -24.30
CA PHE A 81 -6.26 -6.75 -24.17
C PHE A 81 -6.23 -5.80 -25.39
N TRP A 82 -5.18 -5.90 -26.21
CA TRP A 82 -4.90 -4.97 -27.31
C TRP A 82 -4.88 -5.61 -28.70
N GLY A 83 -5.09 -6.93 -28.81
CA GLY A 83 -4.86 -7.66 -30.06
C GLY A 83 -6.11 -8.07 -30.84
N ASP A 84 -7.29 -8.02 -30.21
CA ASP A 84 -8.52 -8.51 -30.82
C ASP A 84 -9.69 -7.57 -30.49
N SER A 85 -9.99 -6.68 -31.42
CA SER A 85 -11.12 -5.74 -31.38
C SER A 85 -12.49 -6.43 -31.33
N SER A 86 -12.52 -7.77 -31.32
CA SER A 86 -13.74 -8.57 -31.19
C SER A 86 -14.06 -9.06 -29.77
N CYS A 87 -13.13 -8.97 -28.79
CA CYS A 87 -13.41 -9.37 -27.41
C CYS A 87 -14.06 -8.24 -26.60
N VAL A 88 -15.24 -7.82 -27.05
CA VAL A 88 -16.13 -6.95 -26.28
C VAL A 88 -16.88 -7.83 -25.30
N TYR A 89 -16.34 -8.04 -24.09
CA TYR A 89 -17.23 -8.39 -22.99
C TYR A 89 -18.26 -7.26 -22.89
N PRO A 90 -19.57 -7.57 -22.79
CA PRO A 90 -20.56 -6.52 -22.71
C PRO A 90 -20.26 -5.70 -21.43
N PRO A 91 -20.27 -4.34 -21.51
CA PRO A 91 -19.82 -3.47 -20.42
C PRO A 91 -20.54 -3.70 -19.07
N ASP A 92 -21.73 -4.28 -19.11
CA ASP A 92 -22.56 -4.67 -17.96
C ASP A 92 -21.95 -5.81 -17.11
N ARG A 93 -20.96 -6.56 -17.64
CA ARG A 93 -20.41 -7.75 -16.98
C ARG A 93 -18.97 -7.63 -16.48
N LEU A 94 -18.19 -6.68 -16.97
CA LEU A 94 -16.77 -6.55 -16.60
C LEU A 94 -16.57 -5.96 -15.21
N GLY A 95 -17.36 -4.95 -14.83
CA GLY A 95 -17.23 -4.23 -13.57
C GLY A 95 -18.34 -4.51 -12.56
N CYS A 96 -18.18 -3.96 -11.36
CA CYS A 96 -19.21 -3.94 -10.30
C CYS A 96 -20.12 -2.70 -10.38
N LEU A 97 -20.27 -2.11 -11.57
CA LEU A 97 -21.03 -0.88 -11.77
C LEU A 97 -22.54 -1.15 -11.84
N THR A 98 -23.32 -0.15 -11.44
CA THR A 98 -24.78 -0.16 -11.59
C THR A 98 -25.15 -0.25 -13.06
N ASN A 99 -26.13 -1.09 -13.39
CA ASN A 99 -26.61 -1.23 -14.76
C ASN A 99 -27.10 0.13 -15.29
N GLY A 100 -26.72 0.47 -16.52
CA GLY A 100 -27.02 1.76 -17.16
C GLY A 100 -26.13 2.95 -16.73
N ALA A 101 -25.20 2.77 -15.79
CA ALA A 101 -24.26 3.83 -15.43
C ALA A 101 -23.09 3.92 -16.42
N GLN A 102 -22.84 5.12 -16.95
CA GLN A 102 -21.63 5.44 -17.71
C GLN A 102 -20.58 6.03 -16.75
N PHE A 103 -19.61 5.20 -16.34
CA PHE A 103 -18.60 5.62 -15.38
C PHE A 103 -17.37 6.18 -16.10
N VAL A 104 -17.15 7.50 -15.96
CA VAL A 104 -16.07 8.23 -16.66
C VAL A 104 -14.95 8.72 -15.72
N ASN A 105 -14.92 8.23 -14.48
CA ASN A 105 -13.98 8.70 -13.44
C ASN A 105 -13.03 7.61 -12.91
N HIS A 106 -12.54 6.75 -13.81
CA HIS A 106 -11.63 5.65 -13.49
C HIS A 106 -10.30 6.12 -12.87
N GLY A 107 -9.84 7.31 -13.26
CA GLY A 107 -8.62 7.92 -12.73
C GLY A 107 -8.68 8.25 -11.25
N ALA A 108 -9.85 8.65 -10.72
CA ALA A 108 -10.03 8.88 -9.29
C ALA A 108 -10.37 7.57 -8.55
N PHE A 109 -11.37 6.83 -9.05
CA PHE A 109 -11.99 5.72 -8.33
C PHE A 109 -12.35 4.54 -9.23
N GLY A 110 -11.35 3.93 -9.88
CA GLY A 110 -11.52 2.74 -10.73
C GLY A 110 -12.49 1.70 -10.15
N SER A 111 -13.39 1.22 -11.00
CA SER A 111 -14.28 0.10 -10.68
C SER A 111 -13.48 -1.21 -10.78
N PRO A 112 -13.54 -2.09 -9.77
CA PRO A 112 -12.83 -3.35 -9.86
C PRO A 112 -13.47 -4.25 -10.92
N LEU A 113 -12.66 -5.11 -11.52
CA LEU A 113 -13.20 -6.24 -12.29
C LEU A 113 -14.04 -7.13 -11.38
N ARG A 114 -15.17 -7.63 -11.89
CA ARG A 114 -16.07 -8.51 -11.13
C ARG A 114 -15.35 -9.73 -10.56
N THR A 115 -14.48 -10.34 -11.35
CA THR A 115 -13.67 -11.50 -10.93
C THR A 115 -12.71 -11.17 -9.79
N SER A 116 -12.08 -9.99 -9.82
CA SER A 116 -11.23 -9.47 -8.75
C SER A 116 -12.03 -9.24 -7.47
N PHE A 117 -13.21 -8.62 -7.59
CA PHE A 117 -14.12 -8.37 -6.47
C PHE A 117 -14.61 -9.68 -5.82
N GLU A 118 -15.10 -10.63 -6.61
CA GLU A 118 -15.54 -11.94 -6.12
C GLU A 118 -14.41 -12.71 -5.44
N SER A 119 -13.22 -12.69 -6.03
CA SER A 119 -12.03 -13.34 -5.45
C SER A 119 -11.65 -12.72 -4.11
N ALA A 120 -11.64 -11.39 -4.01
CA ALA A 120 -11.37 -10.70 -2.75
C ALA A 120 -12.38 -11.06 -1.65
N ASN A 121 -13.67 -11.15 -2.00
CA ASN A 121 -14.71 -11.55 -1.04
C ASN A 121 -14.55 -13.02 -0.58
N ARG A 122 -14.17 -13.93 -1.48
CA ARG A 122 -13.86 -15.32 -1.10
C ARG A 122 -12.69 -15.38 -0.11
N TRP A 123 -11.63 -14.59 -0.33
CA TRP A 123 -10.51 -14.50 0.61
C TRP A 123 -10.91 -13.92 1.96
N ARG A 124 -11.76 -12.89 2.01
CA ARG A 124 -12.31 -12.34 3.26
C ARG A 124 -13.07 -13.40 4.04
N VAL A 125 -14.00 -14.10 3.39
CA VAL A 125 -14.76 -15.19 4.03
C VAL A 125 -13.84 -16.32 4.50
N HIS A 126 -12.83 -16.69 3.70
CA HIS A 126 -11.85 -17.72 4.08
C HIS A 126 -11.05 -17.33 5.32
N ALA A 127 -10.54 -16.10 5.38
CA ALA A 127 -9.79 -15.59 6.52
C ALA A 127 -10.62 -15.63 7.83
N GLU A 128 -11.90 -15.26 7.76
CA GLU A 128 -12.78 -15.22 8.95
C GLU A 128 -13.29 -16.58 9.40
N ARG A 129 -13.26 -17.63 8.55
CA ARG A 129 -13.69 -18.98 8.95
C ARG A 129 -12.83 -19.57 10.05
N GLN A 130 -11.52 -19.31 10.02
CA GLN A 130 -10.57 -19.71 11.06
C GLN A 130 -9.42 -18.68 11.14
N PRO A 131 -9.61 -17.54 11.81
CA PRO A 131 -8.67 -16.42 11.75
C PRO A 131 -7.28 -16.76 12.28
N LEU A 132 -7.18 -17.52 13.37
CA LEU A 132 -5.88 -17.94 13.91
C LEU A 132 -5.10 -18.78 12.89
N ARG A 133 -5.76 -19.75 12.26
CA ARG A 133 -5.13 -20.59 11.24
C ARG A 133 -4.68 -19.76 10.04
N PHE A 134 -5.55 -18.88 9.55
CA PHE A 134 -5.23 -18.06 8.39
C PHE A 134 -4.04 -17.14 8.65
N ILE A 135 -4.08 -16.36 9.74
CA ILE A 135 -3.04 -15.38 10.07
C ILE A 135 -1.70 -16.07 10.41
N ASP A 136 -1.72 -17.14 11.21
CA ASP A 136 -0.50 -17.78 11.72
C ASP A 136 0.13 -18.76 10.72
N ARG A 137 -0.65 -19.36 9.81
CA ARG A 137 -0.18 -20.48 8.96
C ARG A 137 -0.31 -20.27 7.47
N GLU A 138 -1.25 -19.45 7.00
CA GLU A 138 -1.59 -19.37 5.56
C GLU A 138 -1.22 -18.02 4.93
N LEU A 139 -1.29 -16.93 5.70
CA LEU A 139 -1.15 -15.56 5.20
C LEU A 139 0.19 -15.33 4.48
N PHE A 140 1.32 -15.62 5.14
CA PHE A 140 2.64 -15.29 4.59
C PHE A 140 2.94 -15.97 3.24
N PRO A 141 2.74 -17.29 3.05
CA PRO A 141 2.88 -17.91 1.73
C PRO A 141 2.02 -17.27 0.64
N HIS A 142 0.78 -16.85 0.98
CA HIS A 142 -0.11 -16.17 0.04
C HIS A 142 0.36 -14.75 -0.28
N MET A 143 0.87 -13.99 0.70
CA MET A 143 1.49 -12.69 0.47
C MET A 143 2.70 -12.80 -0.46
N VAL A 144 3.60 -13.78 -0.23
CA VAL A 144 4.75 -14.03 -1.10
C VAL A 144 4.31 -14.38 -2.52
N ARG A 145 3.24 -15.16 -2.68
CA ARG A 145 2.66 -15.45 -4.00
C ARG A 145 2.17 -14.17 -4.68
N SER A 146 1.38 -13.36 -4.00
CA SER A 146 0.86 -12.08 -4.54
C SER A 146 1.99 -11.14 -4.93
N LEU A 147 3.03 -11.06 -4.10
CA LEU A 147 4.20 -10.24 -4.34
C LEU A 147 4.95 -10.69 -5.61
N LYS A 148 5.20 -12.00 -5.78
CA LYS A 148 5.83 -12.54 -6.99
C LYS A 148 5.02 -12.32 -8.26
N LEU A 149 3.69 -12.37 -8.17
CA LEU A 149 2.81 -12.09 -9.31
C LEU A 149 2.87 -10.60 -9.66
N MET A 150 2.76 -9.74 -8.65
CA MET A 150 2.81 -8.30 -8.83
C MET A 150 4.17 -7.83 -9.37
N SER A 151 5.28 -8.39 -8.88
CA SER A 151 6.62 -8.03 -9.36
C SER A 151 6.79 -8.36 -10.84
N LYS A 152 6.21 -9.46 -11.33
CA LYS A 152 6.18 -9.77 -12.76
C LYS A 152 5.31 -8.79 -13.54
N THR A 153 4.16 -8.39 -12.97
CA THR A 153 3.24 -7.44 -13.62
C THR A 153 3.87 -6.07 -13.84
N ILE A 154 4.69 -5.58 -12.90
CA ILE A 154 5.33 -4.26 -13.00
C ILE A 154 6.79 -4.32 -13.43
N ASP A 155 7.28 -5.50 -13.79
CA ASP A 155 8.68 -5.79 -14.14
C ASP A 155 9.70 -5.33 -13.08
N CYS A 156 9.73 -6.03 -11.95
CA CYS A 156 10.77 -5.89 -10.94
C CYS A 156 11.05 -7.21 -10.19
N LYS A 157 12.10 -7.20 -9.38
CA LYS A 157 12.38 -8.31 -8.46
C LYS A 157 11.40 -8.29 -7.29
N PRO A 158 10.94 -9.47 -6.81
CA PRO A 158 10.14 -9.55 -5.58
C PRO A 158 10.80 -8.89 -4.35
N THR A 159 12.13 -8.86 -4.27
CA THR A 159 12.85 -8.27 -3.13
C THR A 159 12.79 -6.74 -3.11
N ASP A 160 12.43 -6.14 -4.24
CA ASP A 160 12.49 -4.70 -4.47
C ASP A 160 11.07 -4.08 -4.42
N LEU A 161 10.08 -4.86 -3.98
CA LEU A 161 8.66 -4.52 -4.02
C LEU A 161 7.99 -4.71 -2.66
N ALA A 162 7.29 -3.68 -2.20
CA ALA A 162 6.36 -3.74 -1.09
C ALA A 162 4.91 -3.63 -1.60
N LEU A 163 4.04 -4.53 -1.12
CA LEU A 163 2.59 -4.41 -1.31
C LEU A 163 2.02 -3.48 -0.23
N VAL A 164 1.32 -2.43 -0.64
CA VAL A 164 0.73 -1.43 0.26
C VAL A 164 -0.76 -1.22 -0.05
N PRO A 165 -1.54 -0.60 0.85
CA PRO A 165 -2.95 -0.35 0.58
C PRO A 165 -3.22 0.65 -0.55
N ASN A 166 -2.31 1.61 -0.78
CA ASN A 166 -2.44 2.65 -1.80
C ASN A 166 -1.10 3.42 -2.01
N ALA A 167 -1.02 4.18 -3.10
CA ALA A 167 0.12 5.03 -3.43
C ALA A 167 0.37 6.10 -2.37
N THR A 168 -0.67 6.64 -1.73
CA THR A 168 -0.52 7.65 -0.66
C THR A 168 0.34 7.13 0.50
N LEU A 169 0.13 5.89 0.94
CA LEU A 169 0.97 5.28 1.98
C LEU A 169 2.41 5.10 1.49
N ALA A 170 2.59 4.61 0.26
CA ALA A 170 3.90 4.43 -0.35
C ALA A 170 4.69 5.75 -0.46
N LEU A 171 4.04 6.83 -0.90
CA LEU A 171 4.65 8.15 -1.03
C LEU A 171 5.09 8.69 0.32
N ASN A 172 4.23 8.62 1.35
CA ASN A 172 4.61 9.04 2.70
C ASN A 172 5.77 8.20 3.27
N ALA A 173 5.77 6.89 3.03
CA ALA A 173 6.88 6.03 3.43
C ALA A 173 8.21 6.52 2.85
N VAL A 174 8.24 6.94 1.58
CA VAL A 174 9.45 7.51 0.97
C VAL A 174 9.81 8.86 1.58
N PHE A 175 8.85 9.77 1.76
CA PHE A 175 9.12 11.07 2.40
C PHE A 175 9.61 10.94 3.85
N ASP A 176 9.22 9.88 4.56
CA ASP A 176 9.70 9.54 5.91
C ASP A 176 11.09 8.91 5.90
N SER A 177 11.46 8.26 4.80
CA SER A 177 12.70 7.49 4.65
C SER A 177 13.88 8.32 4.14
N VAL A 178 13.62 9.27 3.24
CA VAL A 178 14.68 10.12 2.68
C VAL A 178 15.20 11.05 3.79
N PRO A 179 16.51 11.01 4.11
CA PRO A 179 17.08 11.75 5.24
C PRO A 179 17.26 13.24 4.89
N LEU A 180 16.14 13.96 4.80
CA LEU A 180 16.11 15.39 4.53
C LEU A 180 16.56 16.19 5.75
N THR A 181 17.30 17.26 5.49
CA THR A 181 17.75 18.24 6.48
C THR A 181 17.40 19.65 6.02
N SER A 182 17.60 20.66 6.88
CA SER A 182 17.39 22.06 6.52
C SER A 182 18.27 22.61 5.40
N LYS A 183 19.26 21.84 4.94
CA LYS A 183 20.12 22.18 3.80
C LYS A 183 19.60 21.62 2.48
N ASP A 184 18.61 20.75 2.52
CA ASP A 184 18.10 20.04 1.36
C ASP A 184 16.85 20.74 0.78
N SER A 185 16.58 20.46 -0.49
CA SER A 185 15.32 20.83 -1.13
C SER A 185 14.65 19.65 -1.83
N ILE A 186 13.32 19.72 -1.94
CA ILE A 186 12.51 18.82 -2.79
C ILE A 186 12.03 19.58 -4.02
N PHE A 187 12.30 19.07 -5.21
CA PHE A 187 11.85 19.63 -6.49
C PHE A 187 10.60 18.92 -7.02
N TYR A 188 9.65 19.66 -7.56
CA TYR A 188 8.46 19.12 -8.22
C TYR A 188 7.85 20.13 -9.21
N LEU A 189 6.90 19.67 -10.03
CA LEU A 189 6.25 20.50 -11.05
C LEU A 189 4.90 21.04 -10.58
N ASP A 190 4.43 22.12 -11.17
CA ASP A 190 3.11 22.70 -10.91
C ASP A 190 1.95 21.74 -11.23
N CYS A 191 2.12 20.84 -12.19
CA CYS A 191 1.13 19.81 -12.52
C CYS A 191 1.09 18.62 -11.54
N THR A 192 2.02 18.54 -10.57
CA THR A 192 2.05 17.46 -9.57
C THR A 192 0.72 17.40 -8.80
N TYR A 193 0.23 16.19 -8.55
CA TYR A 193 -1.02 15.98 -7.82
C TYR A 193 -1.06 16.73 -6.46
N ASN A 194 -2.15 17.44 -6.20
CA ASN A 194 -2.27 18.35 -5.05
C ASN A 194 -2.02 17.67 -3.68
N SER A 195 -2.38 16.41 -3.53
CA SER A 195 -2.10 15.69 -2.27
C SER A 195 -0.60 15.41 -2.11
N VAL A 196 0.13 15.16 -3.20
CA VAL A 196 1.59 15.00 -3.17
C VAL A 196 2.26 16.32 -2.81
N LYS A 197 1.80 17.45 -3.37
CA LYS A 197 2.28 18.79 -2.96
C LYS A 197 2.13 19.02 -1.45
N LYS A 198 1.02 18.57 -0.86
CA LYS A 198 0.81 18.66 0.60
C LYS A 198 1.77 17.76 1.38
N MET A 199 2.05 16.54 0.89
CA MET A 199 3.03 15.65 1.51
C MET A 199 4.44 16.22 1.46
N ILE A 200 4.83 16.81 0.32
CA ILE A 200 6.11 17.52 0.16
C ILE A 200 6.24 18.63 1.21
N ARG A 201 5.21 19.49 1.33
CA ARG A 201 5.19 20.56 2.34
C ARG A 201 5.31 20.02 3.77
N ALA A 202 4.55 19.00 4.11
CA ALA A 202 4.61 18.39 5.44
C ALA A 202 6.00 17.77 5.74
N ALA A 203 6.63 17.15 4.75
CA ALA A 203 7.98 16.61 4.88
C ALA A 203 9.00 17.72 5.13
N CYS A 204 8.94 18.80 4.37
CA CYS A 204 9.77 20.00 4.53
C CYS A 204 9.56 20.68 5.89
N GLU A 205 8.31 20.85 6.33
CA GLU A 205 7.97 21.42 7.64
C GLU A 205 8.57 20.59 8.80
N ARG A 206 8.53 19.26 8.69
CA ARG A 206 9.07 18.35 9.72
C ARG A 206 10.59 18.36 9.79
N THR A 207 11.29 18.48 8.66
CA THR A 207 12.75 18.34 8.59
C THR A 207 13.49 19.68 8.52
N GLY A 208 12.76 20.78 8.30
CA GLY A 208 13.31 22.10 8.01
C GLY A 208 13.82 22.26 6.57
N ALA A 209 13.69 21.23 5.72
CA ALA A 209 14.03 21.31 4.30
C ALA A 209 13.14 22.32 3.56
N THR A 210 13.55 22.72 2.37
CA THR A 210 12.74 23.60 1.50
C THR A 210 12.11 22.82 0.35
N HIS A 211 11.18 23.44 -0.38
CA HIS A 211 10.61 22.85 -1.59
C HIS A 211 10.59 23.87 -2.73
N VAL A 212 10.85 23.39 -3.94
CA VAL A 212 10.92 24.21 -5.16
C VAL A 212 9.91 23.66 -6.16
N GLN A 213 8.91 24.48 -6.48
CA GLN A 213 7.95 24.20 -7.54
C GLN A 213 8.37 24.91 -8.81
N LYS A 214 8.27 24.24 -9.96
CA LYS A 214 8.44 24.86 -11.26
C LYS A 214 7.21 24.67 -12.13
N ASP A 215 6.79 25.75 -12.78
CA ASP A 215 5.68 25.71 -13.74
C ASP A 215 6.16 25.16 -15.09
N LEU A 216 5.40 24.22 -15.65
CA LEU A 216 5.56 23.81 -17.04
C LEU A 216 5.04 24.90 -18.00
N PRO A 217 5.65 25.07 -19.18
CA PRO A 217 5.24 26.08 -20.14
C PRO A 217 3.98 25.63 -20.89
N PHE A 218 2.82 25.61 -20.21
CA PHE A 218 1.54 25.28 -20.85
C PHE A 218 0.97 26.46 -21.66
N PRO A 219 0.41 26.21 -22.86
CA PRO A 219 0.37 24.92 -23.56
C PRO A 219 1.75 24.49 -24.05
N LEU A 220 2.05 23.20 -23.93
CA LEU A 220 3.32 22.66 -24.41
C LEU A 220 3.43 22.82 -25.93
N PRO A 221 4.63 23.09 -26.48
CA PRO A 221 4.81 23.23 -27.92
C PRO A 221 4.49 21.91 -28.64
N ALA A 222 3.60 21.98 -29.63
CA ALA A 222 3.16 20.80 -30.37
C ALA A 222 4.33 20.13 -31.10
N GLY A 223 4.52 18.83 -30.89
CA GLY A 223 5.58 18.03 -31.49
C GLY A 223 6.95 18.12 -30.81
N SER A 224 7.07 18.90 -29.73
CA SER A 224 8.27 18.95 -28.88
C SER A 224 7.93 19.03 -27.39
N GLU A 225 6.77 18.49 -27.00
CA GLU A 225 6.25 18.50 -25.63
C GLU A 225 7.25 17.88 -24.66
N LYS A 226 7.81 16.71 -25.04
CA LYS A 226 8.82 16.00 -24.26
C LYS A 226 10.04 16.87 -24.00
N ASP A 227 10.61 17.46 -25.04
CA ASP A 227 11.85 18.25 -24.94
C ASP A 227 11.61 19.50 -24.10
N ALA A 228 10.45 20.15 -24.26
CA ALA A 228 10.06 21.30 -23.45
C ALA A 228 9.97 20.95 -21.95
N ILE A 229 9.39 19.80 -21.61
CA ILE A 229 9.30 19.31 -20.21
C ILE A 229 10.71 19.04 -19.65
N VAL A 230 11.53 18.27 -20.38
CA VAL A 230 12.87 17.88 -19.93
C VAL A 230 13.76 19.11 -19.75
N GLN A 231 13.77 20.03 -20.73
CA GLN A 231 14.54 21.27 -20.65
C GLN A 231 14.09 22.16 -19.48
N THR A 232 12.77 22.22 -19.21
CA THR A 232 12.23 22.96 -18.06
C THR A 232 12.77 22.38 -16.75
N VAL A 233 12.79 21.06 -16.60
CA VAL A 233 13.33 20.41 -15.40
C VAL A 233 14.85 20.65 -15.31
N GLU A 234 15.61 20.35 -16.35
CA GLU A 234 17.08 20.50 -16.35
C GLU A 234 17.54 21.91 -15.98
N SER A 235 16.86 22.94 -16.50
CA SER A 235 17.19 24.34 -16.22
C SER A 235 16.71 24.82 -14.84
N SER A 236 15.81 24.08 -14.17
CA SER A 236 15.16 24.53 -12.94
C SER A 236 15.52 23.71 -11.69
N LEU A 237 16.27 22.61 -11.83
CA LEU A 237 16.74 21.82 -10.69
C LEU A 237 17.62 22.69 -9.77
N PRO A 238 17.24 22.90 -8.50
CA PRO A 238 17.96 23.77 -7.58
C PRO A 238 19.26 23.11 -7.08
N GLU A 239 20.22 23.93 -6.65
CA GLU A 239 21.36 23.45 -5.87
C GLU A 239 20.88 22.84 -4.54
N GLY A 240 21.53 21.76 -4.09
CA GLY A 240 21.12 21.06 -2.86
C GLY A 240 19.78 20.31 -2.98
N CYS A 241 19.26 20.10 -4.20
CA CYS A 241 18.11 19.23 -4.40
C CYS A 241 18.44 17.80 -3.97
N LYS A 242 17.68 17.26 -3.03
CA LYS A 242 17.88 15.90 -2.52
C LYS A 242 16.93 14.90 -3.18
N LEU A 243 15.71 15.35 -3.47
CA LEU A 243 14.63 14.53 -4.02
C LEU A 243 13.86 15.31 -5.07
N ALA A 244 13.64 14.72 -6.24
CA ALA A 244 12.69 15.19 -7.23
C ALA A 244 11.48 14.27 -7.27
N VAL A 245 10.27 14.86 -7.36
CA VAL A 245 9.00 14.12 -7.38
C VAL A 245 8.26 14.42 -8.66
N PHE A 246 7.93 13.39 -9.43
CA PHE A 246 7.22 13.51 -10.70
C PHE A 246 6.05 12.54 -10.78
N ASP A 247 4.97 12.96 -11.44
CA ASP A 247 3.87 12.06 -11.76
C ASP A 247 4.20 11.30 -13.05
N GLN A 248 3.92 10.00 -13.13
CA GLN A 248 4.04 9.25 -14.39
C GLN A 248 3.03 9.75 -15.43
N VAL A 249 1.81 10.02 -14.95
CA VAL A 249 0.73 10.64 -15.70
C VAL A 249 0.06 11.65 -14.78
N THR A 250 -0.05 12.91 -15.21
CA THR A 250 -0.63 13.96 -14.37
C THR A 250 -2.15 13.77 -14.25
N SER A 251 -2.69 14.00 -13.05
CA SER A 251 -4.09 13.64 -12.78
C SER A 251 -5.13 14.55 -13.43
N ASN A 252 -4.78 15.84 -13.62
CA ASN A 252 -5.72 16.86 -14.09
C ASN A 252 -5.59 17.09 -15.61
N GLU A 253 -4.36 17.10 -16.11
CA GLU A 253 -4.07 17.37 -17.52
C GLU A 253 -4.01 16.08 -18.35
N GLY A 254 -3.82 14.92 -17.71
CA GLY A 254 -3.71 13.64 -18.41
C GLY A 254 -2.41 13.49 -19.21
N LEU A 255 -1.38 14.26 -18.88
CA LEU A 255 -0.10 14.28 -19.59
C LEU A 255 0.75 13.07 -19.17
N VAL A 256 1.20 12.28 -20.14
CA VAL A 256 2.19 11.22 -19.91
C VAL A 256 3.58 11.84 -19.86
N MET A 257 4.23 11.78 -18.71
CA MET A 257 5.51 12.43 -18.48
C MET A 257 6.68 11.58 -19.02
N PRO A 258 7.73 12.20 -19.59
CA PRO A 258 8.94 11.52 -20.04
C PRO A 258 9.84 11.14 -18.85
N VAL A 259 9.31 10.29 -17.96
CA VAL A 259 9.91 10.01 -16.64
C VAL A 259 11.34 9.50 -16.73
N ARG A 260 11.70 8.74 -17.77
CA ARG A 260 13.05 8.21 -17.93
C ARG A 260 14.05 9.34 -18.13
N GLU A 261 13.74 10.27 -19.02
CA GLU A 261 14.58 11.42 -19.30
C GLU A 261 14.65 12.37 -18.10
N LEU A 262 13.54 12.51 -17.36
CA LEU A 262 13.53 13.27 -16.11
C LEU A 262 14.43 12.64 -15.04
N VAL A 263 14.40 11.32 -14.92
CA VAL A 263 15.27 10.55 -14.02
C VAL A 263 16.74 10.76 -14.42
N GLU A 264 17.06 10.58 -15.71
CA GLU A 264 18.41 10.79 -16.22
C GLU A 264 18.91 12.23 -15.96
N ALA A 265 18.04 13.24 -16.11
CA ALA A 265 18.35 14.63 -15.79
C ALA A 265 18.67 14.86 -14.32
N CYS A 266 17.90 14.24 -13.41
CA CYS A 266 18.12 14.31 -11.97
C CYS A 266 19.41 13.58 -11.54
N HIS A 267 19.65 12.39 -12.10
CA HIS A 267 20.82 11.57 -11.79
C HIS A 267 22.14 12.23 -12.17
N ARG A 268 22.19 13.02 -13.26
CA ARG A 268 23.37 13.84 -13.60
C ARG A 268 23.76 14.85 -12.51
N ARG A 269 22.86 15.14 -11.57
CA ARG A 269 23.09 16.00 -10.40
C ARG A 269 23.03 15.25 -9.06
N ASN A 270 23.07 13.92 -9.08
CA ASN A 270 22.95 13.05 -7.90
C ASN A 270 21.65 13.27 -7.09
N ILE A 271 20.55 13.60 -7.77
CA ILE A 271 19.24 13.82 -7.15
C ILE A 271 18.44 12.51 -7.18
N LEU A 272 17.88 12.12 -6.04
CA LEU A 272 16.99 10.96 -5.96
C LEU A 272 15.66 11.27 -6.64
N VAL A 273 15.00 10.27 -7.22
CA VAL A 273 13.72 10.45 -7.90
C VAL A 273 12.65 9.54 -7.32
N LEU A 274 11.50 10.15 -7.02
CA LEU A 274 10.26 9.47 -6.67
C LEU A 274 9.23 9.70 -7.77
N ILE A 275 8.73 8.61 -8.36
CA ILE A 275 7.67 8.65 -9.35
C ILE A 275 6.32 8.28 -8.71
N ASP A 276 5.35 9.19 -8.76
CA ASP A 276 3.93 8.88 -8.52
C ASP A 276 3.33 8.25 -9.78
N ALA A 277 3.31 6.92 -9.79
CA ALA A 277 2.69 6.08 -10.81
C ALA A 277 1.24 5.70 -10.48
N ALA A 278 0.51 6.49 -9.67
CA ALA A 278 -0.90 6.23 -9.39
C ALA A 278 -1.75 6.14 -10.67
N HIS A 279 -1.44 6.93 -11.70
CA HIS A 279 -2.04 6.85 -13.03
C HIS A 279 -1.17 6.09 -14.05
N GLY A 280 -0.13 5.37 -13.61
CA GLY A 280 0.73 4.60 -14.52
C GLY A 280 0.16 3.22 -14.85
N LEU A 281 0.05 2.35 -13.85
CA LEU A 281 -0.31 0.94 -14.04
C LEU A 281 -1.70 0.77 -14.68
N GLY A 282 -1.72 0.18 -15.87
CA GLY A 282 -2.96 -0.07 -16.64
C GLY A 282 -3.43 1.12 -17.49
N CYS A 283 -2.78 2.27 -17.42
CA CYS A 283 -3.07 3.44 -18.27
C CYS A 283 -1.94 3.72 -19.26
N VAL A 284 -0.69 3.56 -18.84
CA VAL A 284 0.49 3.70 -19.70
C VAL A 284 0.77 2.38 -20.39
N ASP A 285 0.95 2.43 -21.70
CA ASP A 285 1.34 1.28 -22.50
C ASP A 285 2.69 0.73 -22.04
N SER A 286 2.77 -0.59 -21.88
CA SER A 286 4.00 -1.29 -21.45
C SER A 286 4.62 -0.74 -20.15
N PHE A 287 3.78 -0.37 -19.16
CA PHE A 287 4.25 0.05 -17.84
C PHE A 287 5.22 -0.97 -17.22
N ALA A 288 6.46 -0.55 -16.97
CA ALA A 288 7.52 -1.35 -16.36
C ALA A 288 8.40 -0.46 -15.47
N VAL A 289 8.52 -0.79 -14.18
CA VAL A 289 9.29 0.06 -13.23
C VAL A 289 10.79 -0.03 -13.46
N SER A 290 11.27 -1.18 -13.93
CA SER A 290 12.67 -1.39 -14.34
C SER A 290 13.13 -0.37 -15.39
N GLY A 291 12.26 0.01 -16.33
CA GLY A 291 12.55 0.94 -17.41
C GLY A 291 12.51 2.42 -17.03
N ILE A 292 12.00 2.74 -15.83
CA ILE A 292 11.90 4.12 -15.33
C ILE A 292 13.26 4.60 -14.80
N GLY A 293 14.00 3.72 -14.13
CA GLY A 293 15.32 4.04 -13.54
C GLY A 293 15.28 4.82 -12.22
N ALA A 294 14.10 5.20 -11.72
CA ALA A 294 13.96 5.94 -10.46
C ALA A 294 14.30 5.09 -9.22
N GLU A 295 14.68 5.76 -8.12
CA GLU A 295 14.88 5.10 -6.84
C GLU A 295 13.59 4.57 -6.22
N TYR A 296 12.49 5.28 -6.44
CA TYR A 296 11.20 4.94 -5.86
C TYR A 296 10.08 5.10 -6.88
N VAL A 297 9.18 4.12 -6.94
CA VAL A 297 7.96 4.20 -7.76
C VAL A 297 6.77 3.75 -6.93
N ALA A 298 5.81 4.64 -6.71
CA ALA A 298 4.60 4.37 -5.93
C ALA A 298 3.37 4.31 -6.83
N GLY A 299 2.49 3.32 -6.68
CA GLY A 299 1.34 3.18 -7.57
C GLY A 299 0.10 2.59 -6.92
N ASN A 300 -1.04 2.82 -7.59
CA ASN A 300 -2.34 2.30 -7.19
C ASN A 300 -2.77 1.19 -8.14
N CYS A 301 -3.31 0.10 -7.60
CA CYS A 301 -3.92 -0.96 -8.41
C CYS A 301 -5.43 -0.76 -8.61
N HIS A 302 -6.07 0.11 -7.81
CA HIS A 302 -7.53 0.31 -7.79
C HIS A 302 -8.01 1.46 -8.69
N LYS A 303 -7.15 1.94 -9.60
CA LYS A 303 -7.47 2.91 -10.64
C LYS A 303 -7.64 2.18 -11.96
N TRP A 304 -6.72 2.38 -12.90
CA TRP A 304 -6.78 1.80 -14.25
C TRP A 304 -6.58 0.28 -14.28
N TYR A 305 -5.76 -0.24 -13.37
CA TYR A 305 -5.56 -1.70 -13.22
C TYR A 305 -6.79 -2.45 -12.68
N SER A 306 -7.87 -1.74 -12.30
CA SER A 306 -9.18 -2.33 -11.95
C SER A 306 -9.11 -3.42 -10.86
N SER A 307 -8.19 -3.29 -9.91
CA SER A 307 -8.16 -4.10 -8.69
C SER A 307 -9.16 -3.58 -7.66
N VAL A 308 -9.50 -4.42 -6.69
CA VAL A 308 -10.19 -3.98 -5.48
C VAL A 308 -9.36 -2.93 -4.72
N ARG A 309 -10.06 -2.04 -4.01
CA ARG A 309 -9.43 -1.03 -3.13
C ARG A 309 -8.61 -1.70 -2.03
N GLY A 310 -7.58 -1.00 -1.56
CA GLY A 310 -6.61 -1.57 -0.61
C GLY A 310 -5.46 -2.33 -1.29
N ALA A 311 -5.28 -2.14 -2.60
CA ALA A 311 -4.15 -2.67 -3.36
C ALA A 311 -3.38 -1.53 -4.05
N GLY A 312 -2.09 -1.48 -3.75
CA GLY A 312 -1.09 -0.59 -4.32
C GLY A 312 0.31 -1.18 -4.12
N PHE A 313 1.32 -0.46 -4.58
CA PHE A 313 2.69 -0.91 -4.50
C PHE A 313 3.67 0.23 -4.26
N LEU A 314 4.80 -0.12 -3.66
CA LEU A 314 6.01 0.68 -3.61
C LEU A 314 7.16 -0.17 -4.16
N TYR A 315 7.71 0.24 -5.29
CA TYR A 315 9.00 -0.26 -5.76
C TYR A 315 10.11 0.61 -5.17
N VAL A 316 11.19 -0.05 -4.75
CA VAL A 316 12.39 0.59 -4.22
C VAL A 316 13.59 -0.03 -4.93
N ASN A 317 14.44 0.81 -5.52
CA ASN A 317 15.69 0.35 -6.09
C ASN A 317 16.49 -0.42 -5.04
N HIS A 318 17.07 -1.56 -5.43
CA HIS A 318 17.76 -2.48 -4.52
C HIS A 318 18.81 -1.80 -3.64
N GLU A 319 19.56 -0.84 -4.19
CA GLU A 319 20.60 -0.09 -3.46
C GLU A 319 20.04 0.85 -2.38
N ARG A 320 18.74 1.12 -2.42
CA ARG A 320 18.03 2.01 -1.48
C ARG A 320 17.21 1.26 -0.44
N LEU A 321 17.15 -0.07 -0.49
CA LEU A 321 16.37 -0.87 0.48
C LEU A 321 16.79 -0.59 1.93
N GLY A 322 18.09 -0.41 2.18
CA GLY A 322 18.60 -0.08 3.52
C GLY A 322 18.26 1.33 4.01
N SER A 323 17.79 2.22 3.14
CA SER A 323 17.40 3.59 3.48
C SER A 323 15.90 3.77 3.70
N ILE A 324 15.07 2.73 3.47
CA ILE A 324 13.63 2.80 3.72
C ILE A 324 13.33 2.55 5.20
N ALA A 325 12.69 3.53 5.84
CA ALA A 325 12.10 3.38 7.16
C ALA A 325 10.85 2.49 7.07
N GLY A 326 10.65 1.63 8.07
CA GLY A 326 9.41 0.87 8.19
C GLY A 326 8.22 1.82 8.34
N VAL A 327 7.19 1.65 7.52
CA VAL A 327 5.97 2.49 7.54
C VAL A 327 5.27 2.46 8.90
N HIS A 328 5.45 1.36 9.64
CA HIS A 328 5.04 1.20 11.02
C HIS A 328 6.13 0.46 11.80
N GLU A 329 6.64 1.08 12.86
CA GLU A 329 7.44 0.38 13.86
C GLU A 329 6.50 -0.37 14.82
N ALA A 330 6.34 -1.67 14.61
CA ALA A 330 5.73 -2.54 15.61
C ALA A 330 6.81 -2.99 16.60
N ALA A 331 6.83 -2.40 17.80
CA ALA A 331 7.74 -2.83 18.88
C ALA A 331 7.48 -4.28 19.38
N GLY A 332 6.40 -4.91 18.91
CA GLY A 332 6.03 -6.29 19.21
C GLY A 332 6.55 -7.27 18.16
N GLY A 333 7.84 -7.60 18.23
CA GLY A 333 8.47 -8.61 17.38
C GLY A 333 9.91 -8.23 17.09
N GLY A 334 10.84 -8.74 17.90
CA GLY A 334 12.27 -8.46 17.78
C GLY A 334 12.82 -8.86 16.42
N ALA A 335 12.88 -7.92 15.49
CA ALA A 335 13.75 -7.95 14.34
C ALA A 335 14.14 -6.50 14.03
N ARG A 336 15.12 -5.98 14.79
CA ARG A 336 15.91 -4.86 14.31
C ARG A 336 16.75 -5.41 13.15
N SER A 337 16.43 -5.02 11.93
CA SER A 337 17.35 -5.16 10.80
C SER A 337 18.64 -4.44 11.15
N ARG A 338 19.75 -5.19 11.18
CA ARG A 338 21.11 -4.64 11.18
C ARG A 338 21.55 -4.38 9.76
#